data_AF-A0A6I5NZT9-F1
#
_entry.id   AF-A0A6I5NZT9-F1
#
_cell.length_a   1.000
_cell.length_b   1.000
_cell.length_c   1.000
_cell.angle_alpha   90.00
_cell.angle_beta   90.00
_cell.angle_gamma   90.00
#
_symmetry.space_group_name_H-M   'P 1'
#
loop_
_entity.id
_entity.type
_entity.pdbx_description
1 polymer ?
#
loop_
_entity_poly.entity_id
_entity_poly.type
_entity_poly.pdbx_seq_one_letter_code
_entity_poly.pdbx_strand_id
1 'polypeptide(L)'
;MESHLGVCKNVSNESNQSDRIVRLDAIQKALDLADHIYENGYFISSNELAEIMEVQPSAITSRGECFAWRNWIVSRVRREGNQILWQFDRLDE
;
A
#
# COMPACT_ATOMS: atom_id res chain seq x y z
N MET A 1 -1.56 57.83 -17.46
CA MET A 1 -0.32 57.45 -18.16
C MET A 1 0.42 56.47 -17.25
N GLU A 2 0.65 55.27 -17.79
CA GLU A 2 1.76 54.34 -17.48
C GLU A 2 1.78 53.75 -16.05
N SER A 3 1.27 52.51 -15.87
CA SER A 3 1.99 51.21 -15.92
C SER A 3 2.97 51.02 -14.73
N HIS A 4 2.91 49.93 -13.97
CA HIS A 4 3.55 48.69 -14.39
C HIS A 4 3.28 47.50 -13.44
N LEU A 5 3.19 46.33 -14.07
CA LEU A 5 3.66 45.01 -13.62
C LEU A 5 2.84 44.26 -12.56
N GLY A 6 2.06 43.31 -13.10
CA GLY A 6 1.60 42.15 -12.37
C GLY A 6 2.76 41.24 -11.94
N VAL A 7 2.62 40.69 -10.75
CA VAL A 7 3.38 39.51 -10.30
C VAL A 7 2.43 38.33 -10.40
N CYS A 8 2.53 37.58 -11.50
CA CYS A 8 1.98 36.22 -11.56
C CYS A 8 2.83 35.36 -10.62
N LYS A 9 2.30 35.06 -9.43
CA LYS A 9 2.86 34.06 -8.53
C LYS A 9 2.67 32.67 -9.15
N ASN A 10 3.72 32.09 -9.72
CA ASN A 10 3.80 30.66 -9.99
C ASN A 10 4.09 29.92 -8.67
N VAL A 11 3.04 29.46 -7.97
CA VAL A 11 3.15 28.70 -6.71
C VAL A 11 2.34 27.41 -6.83
N SER A 12 2.69 26.55 -7.79
CA SER A 12 1.90 25.31 -8.04
C SER A 12 2.72 24.05 -8.29
N ASN A 13 4.06 24.13 -8.27
CA ASN A 13 4.89 23.00 -8.69
C ASN A 13 5.65 22.30 -7.55
N GLU A 14 6.01 22.99 -6.47
CA GLU A 14 6.74 22.38 -5.35
C GLU A 14 5.85 21.47 -4.48
N SER A 15 4.60 21.86 -4.22
CA SER A 15 3.67 21.07 -3.40
C SER A 15 3.32 19.73 -4.03
N ASN A 16 3.20 19.67 -5.35
CA ASN A 16 2.85 18.43 -6.06
C ASN A 16 4.05 17.45 -6.09
N GLN A 17 5.27 17.99 -6.13
CA GLN A 17 6.48 17.16 -6.05
C GLN A 17 6.66 16.56 -4.65
N SER A 18 6.44 17.34 -3.59
CA SER A 18 6.51 16.83 -2.22
C SER A 18 5.47 15.74 -1.97
N ASP A 19 4.23 15.95 -2.40
CA ASP A 19 3.13 14.99 -2.20
C ASP A 19 3.39 13.67 -2.95
N ARG A 20 3.96 13.78 -4.16
CA ARG A 20 4.38 12.60 -4.94
C ARG A 20 5.48 11.82 -4.23
N ILE A 21 6.51 12.48 -3.71
CA ILE A 21 7.61 11.81 -3.00
C ILE A 21 7.10 11.13 -1.73
N VAL A 22 6.24 11.81 -0.95
CA VAL A 22 5.63 11.23 0.26
C VAL A 22 4.84 9.96 -0.07
N ARG A 23 4.05 9.97 -1.15
CA ARG A 23 3.31 8.78 -1.59
C ARG A 23 4.23 7.63 -2.00
N LEU A 24 5.32 7.92 -2.70
CA LEU A 24 6.28 6.89 -3.12
C LEU A 24 7.00 6.29 -1.92
N ASP A 25 7.36 7.10 -0.92
CA ASP A 25 7.94 6.65 0.35
C ASP A 25 6.98 5.74 1.13
N ALA A 26 5.69 6.10 1.17
CA ALA A 26 4.66 5.24 1.77
C ALA A 26 4.54 3.88 1.07
N ILE A 27 4.54 3.89 -0.27
CA ILE A 27 4.52 2.65 -1.07
C ILE A 27 5.77 1.81 -0.78
N GLN A 28 6.96 2.43 -0.73
CA GLN A 28 8.19 1.71 -0.44
C GLN A 28 8.15 1.04 0.94
N LYS A 29 7.73 1.77 1.98
CA LYS A 29 7.58 1.22 3.33
C LYS A 29 6.59 0.06 3.38
N ALA A 30 5.49 0.13 2.63
CA ALA A 30 4.54 -0.97 2.55
C ALA A 30 5.14 -2.23 1.89
N LEU A 31 6.00 -2.07 0.88
CA LEU A 31 6.71 -3.18 0.25
C LEU A 31 7.76 -3.79 1.18
N ASP A 32 8.56 -2.95 1.85
CA ASP A 32 9.58 -3.39 2.80
C ASP A 32 8.93 -4.16 3.96
N LEU A 33 7.75 -3.73 4.42
CA LEU A 33 6.97 -4.44 5.43
C LEU A 33 6.44 -5.79 4.92
N ALA A 34 5.94 -5.86 3.68
CA ALA A 34 5.50 -7.11 3.09
C ALA A 34 6.65 -8.12 2.93
N ASP A 35 7.85 -7.64 2.57
CA ASP A 35 9.06 -8.46 2.55
C ASP A 35 9.41 -8.98 3.93
N HIS A 36 9.41 -8.11 4.94
CA HIS A 36 9.68 -8.50 6.32
C HIS A 36 8.69 -9.57 6.84
N ILE A 37 7.39 -9.42 6.54
CA ILE A 37 6.36 -10.39 6.92
C ILE A 37 6.60 -11.75 6.26
N TYR A 38 6.93 -11.75 4.96
CA TYR A 38 7.28 -12.96 4.21
C TYR A 38 8.51 -13.66 4.80
N GLU A 39 9.62 -12.93 4.95
CA GLU A 39 10.90 -13.49 5.41
C GLU A 39 10.83 -14.12 6.80
N ASN A 40 9.97 -13.58 7.68
CA ASN A 40 9.78 -14.08 9.02
C ASN A 40 8.62 -15.09 9.15
N GLY A 41 7.88 -15.34 8.08
CA GLY A 41 6.73 -16.25 8.09
C GLY A 41 5.59 -15.76 8.99
N TYR A 42 5.40 -14.45 9.12
CA TYR A 42 4.34 -13.90 9.94
C TYR A 42 2.97 -14.02 9.25
N PHE A 43 1.94 -14.34 10.04
CA PHE A 43 0.56 -14.21 9.62
C PHE A 43 0.02 -12.84 9.99
N ILE A 44 -0.76 -12.26 9.09
CA ILE A 44 -1.38 -10.95 9.29
C ILE A 44 -2.89 -11.02 9.10
N SER A 45 -3.62 -10.16 9.81
CA SER A 45 -5.06 -10.05 9.69
C SER A 45 -5.49 -9.35 8.39
N SER A 46 -6.75 -9.53 8.00
CA SER A 46 -7.34 -8.78 6.87
C SER A 46 -7.21 -7.26 6.98
N ASN A 47 -7.15 -6.71 8.21
CA ASN A 47 -7.01 -5.27 8.41
C ASN A 47 -5.59 -4.81 8.14
N GLU A 48 -4.59 -5.48 8.72
CA GLU A 48 -3.17 -5.16 8.49
C GLU A 48 -2.80 -5.34 7.01
N LEU A 49 -3.30 -6.40 6.37
CA LEU A 49 -3.12 -6.61 4.94
C LEU A 49 -3.76 -5.48 4.11
N ALA A 50 -4.94 -5.00 4.51
CA ALA A 50 -5.61 -3.91 3.82
C ALA A 50 -4.86 -2.57 3.98
N GLU A 51 -4.27 -2.33 5.14
CA GLU A 51 -3.39 -1.17 5.39
C GLU A 51 -2.14 -1.21 4.50
N ILE A 52 -1.47 -2.36 4.43
CA ILE A 52 -0.30 -2.57 3.56
C ILE A 52 -0.66 -2.37 2.07
N MET A 53 -1.84 -2.83 1.67
CA MET A 53 -2.30 -2.76 0.28
C MET A 53 -2.97 -1.42 -0.09
N GLU A 54 -3.16 -0.52 0.89
CA GLU A 54 -3.94 0.73 0.75
C GLU A 54 -5.36 0.49 0.18
N VAL A 55 -6.06 -0.55 0.66
CA VAL A 55 -7.44 -0.86 0.27
C VAL A 55 -8.35 -1.00 1.49
N GLN A 56 -9.66 -1.13 1.28
CA GLN A 56 -10.58 -1.47 2.37
C GLN A 56 -10.50 -2.97 2.70
N PRO A 57 -10.66 -3.39 3.96
CA PRO A 57 -10.64 -4.82 4.35
C PRO A 57 -11.66 -5.69 3.59
N SER A 58 -12.79 -5.12 3.18
CA SER A 58 -13.80 -5.81 2.36
C SER A 58 -13.29 -6.20 0.97
N ALA A 59 -12.34 -5.44 0.41
CA ALA A 59 -11.71 -5.74 -0.87
C ALA A 59 -10.74 -6.93 -0.77
N ILE A 60 -10.21 -7.21 0.42
CA ILE A 60 -9.36 -8.38 0.68
C ILE A 60 -10.23 -9.63 0.80
N THR A 61 -11.25 -9.59 1.67
CA THR A 61 -12.07 -10.76 1.99
C THR A 61 -12.94 -11.23 0.83
N SER A 62 -13.24 -10.35 -0.12
CA SER A 62 -13.99 -10.66 -1.35
C SER A 62 -13.15 -11.29 -2.48
N ARG A 63 -11.80 -11.24 -2.41
CA ARG A 63 -10.92 -11.78 -3.46
C ARG A 63 -10.79 -13.31 -3.48
N GLY A 64 -11.38 -14.00 -2.49
CA GLY A 64 -11.35 -15.45 -2.39
C GLY A 64 -10.31 -15.95 -1.37
N GLU A 65 -9.75 -17.12 -1.65
CA GLU A 65 -8.79 -17.82 -0.76
C GLU A 65 -7.34 -17.45 -1.06
N CYS A 66 -6.97 -17.19 -2.31
CA CYS A 66 -5.64 -16.72 -2.68
C CYS A 66 -5.70 -15.72 -3.84
N PHE A 67 -4.77 -14.78 -3.91
CA PHE A 67 -4.64 -13.85 -5.03
C PHE A 67 -3.22 -13.31 -5.16
N ALA A 68 -2.84 -12.92 -6.38
CA ALA A 68 -1.58 -12.22 -6.62
C ALA A 68 -1.69 -10.74 -6.25
N TRP A 69 -0.66 -10.22 -5.58
CA TRP A 69 -0.47 -8.79 -5.35
C TRP A 69 1.00 -8.44 -5.55
N ARG A 70 1.30 -7.64 -6.57
CA ARG A 70 2.66 -7.25 -6.95
C ARG A 70 3.58 -8.47 -7.11
N ASN A 71 4.57 -8.65 -6.24
CA ASN A 71 5.56 -9.73 -6.28
C ASN A 71 5.21 -10.90 -5.36
N TRP A 72 4.00 -10.90 -4.78
CA TRP A 72 3.56 -11.89 -3.81
C TRP A 72 2.29 -12.62 -4.24
N ILE A 73 2.19 -13.87 -3.78
CA ILE A 73 0.91 -14.57 -3.62
C ILE A 73 0.45 -14.32 -2.18
N VAL A 74 -0.82 -13.93 -2.03
CA VAL A 74 -1.45 -13.74 -0.73
C VAL A 74 -2.46 -14.85 -0.53
N SER A 75 -2.26 -15.66 0.50
CA SER A 75 -3.06 -16.86 0.75
C SER A 75 -3.75 -16.78 2.11
N ARG A 76 -5.04 -17.11 2.15
CA ARG A 76 -5.82 -17.25 3.38
C ARG A 76 -5.35 -18.50 4.10
N VAL A 77 -4.93 -18.35 5.35
CA VAL A 77 -4.39 -19.45 6.15
C VAL A 77 -5.48 -20.07 7.01
N ARG A 78 -6.08 -19.26 7.89
CA ARG A 78 -7.09 -19.72 8.85
C ARG A 78 -7.95 -18.57 9.34
N ARG A 79 -9.05 -18.92 10.02
CA ARG A 79 -9.88 -17.97 10.76
C ARG A 79 -9.59 -18.13 12.24
N GLU A 80 -9.29 -17.02 12.91
CA GLU A 80 -9.14 -16.92 14.35
C GLU A 80 -10.25 -16.01 14.91
N GLY A 81 -11.28 -16.62 15.48
CA GLY A 81 -12.48 -15.90 15.92
C GLY A 81 -13.13 -15.14 14.77
N ASN A 82 -13.12 -13.81 14.85
CA ASN A 82 -13.66 -12.94 13.78
C ASN A 82 -12.60 -12.43 12.79
N GLN A 83 -11.34 -12.81 12.95
CA GLN A 83 -10.26 -12.41 12.07
C GLN A 83 -9.91 -13.53 11.10
N ILE A 84 -9.54 -13.14 9.88
CA ILE A 84 -8.96 -14.04 8.89
C ILE A 84 -7.48 -13.71 8.81
N LEU A 85 -6.65 -14.74 8.92
CA LEU A 85 -5.21 -14.64 8.79
C LEU A 85 -4.77 -14.96 7.37
N TRP A 86 -3.79 -14.20 6.90
CA TRP A 86 -3.20 -14.28 5.58
C TRP A 86 -1.69 -14.43 5.71
N GLN A 87 -1.11 -15.10 4.73
CA GLN A 87 0.33 -15.20 4.54
C GLN A 87 0.72 -14.62 3.18
N PHE A 88 1.95 -14.12 3.10
CA PHE A 88 2.61 -13.81 1.85
C PHE A 88 3.47 -14.99 1.42
N ASP A 89 3.51 -15.28 0.12
CA ASP A 89 4.44 -16.19 -0.56
C ASP A 89 5.01 -15.47 -1.79
N ARG A 90 6.13 -15.95 -2.37
CA ARG A 90 6.68 -15.36 -3.61
C ARG A 90 5.95 -15.89 -4.85
N LEU A 91 5.79 -15.05 -5.86
CA LEU A 91 5.14 -15.41 -7.13
C LEU A 91 5.95 -16.41 -7.98
N ASP A 92 7.26 -16.46 -7.77
CA ASP A 92 8.21 -17.23 -8.60
C ASP A 92 8.70 -18.52 -7.92
N GLU A 93 8.13 -18.92 -6.78
CA GLU A 93 8.43 -20.20 -6.11
C GLU A 93 7.63 -21.38 -6.66
#